data_AF-Q6EB88-F1
#
_entry.id   AF-Q6EB88-F1
#
_cell.length_a   1.000
_cell.length_b   1.000
_cell.length_c   1.000
_cell.angle_alpha   90.00
_cell.angle_beta   90.00
_cell.angle_gamma   90.00
#
_symmetry.space_group_name_H-M   'P 1'
#
loop_
_entity.id
_entity.type
_entity.pdbx_description
1 polymer ?
#
loop_
_entity_poly.entity_id
_entity_poly.type
_entity_poly.pdbx_seq_one_letter_code
_entity_poly.pdbx_strand_id
1 'polypeptide(L)'
;DYPAFNYIQTSNALECGTDEIEVDFNFIVEKYLEPLMQSGGLVNVFIVFDSLFNFFNGDMNDNKKVAEFMKIIKKISHKGEATFLFIHHKGKSAENEFMGGVNFLNATDNLFKIQTSNNDGEILNIELNTKKARNFLPYNLKVDIDLNTLDLKIERAINENDTNFLTKAKEIIEQKGEILQGELLELLEKSKTDTHAIKKLESGKGLYFNIIEKSRATGGKALKYYVPLKENKTIINGIEINVEQTLFSE
;
A
#
# COMPACT_ATOMS: atom_id res chain seq x y z
N ASP A 1 15.35 24.15 1.48
CA ASP A 1 14.07 24.76 1.89
C ASP A 1 12.88 23.91 1.47
N TYR A 2 12.57 22.88 2.26
CA TYR A 2 11.30 22.15 2.09
C TYR A 2 10.22 22.96 2.83
N PRO A 3 9.09 23.30 2.18
CA PRO A 3 8.04 24.06 2.85
C PRO A 3 7.57 23.30 4.08
N ALA A 4 7.51 24.04 5.18
CA ALA A 4 7.20 23.60 6.52
C ALA A 4 5.99 22.65 6.54
N PHE A 5 6.16 21.48 7.15
CA PHE A 5 5.03 20.70 7.62
C PHE A 5 4.12 21.62 8.44
N ASN A 6 2.92 21.91 7.97
CA ASN A 6 1.92 22.58 8.77
C ASN A 6 1.33 21.55 9.73
N TYR A 7 1.94 21.45 10.91
CA TYR A 7 1.42 20.61 11.97
C TYR A 7 0.22 21.31 12.61
N ILE A 8 -0.98 20.81 12.30
CA ILE A 8 -2.18 21.21 13.01
C ILE A 8 -2.29 20.26 14.20
N GLN A 9 -1.75 20.68 15.35
CA GLN A 9 -1.98 20.01 16.61
C GLN A 9 -3.42 20.27 17.03
N THR A 10 -4.32 19.38 16.64
CA THR A 10 -5.65 19.36 17.23
C THR A 10 -5.52 18.56 18.52
N SER A 11 -5.14 19.20 19.63
CA SER A 11 -5.73 18.77 20.90
C SER A 11 -7.24 18.71 20.65
N ASN A 12 -7.93 17.71 21.18
CA ASN A 12 -9.36 17.49 20.92
C ASN A 12 -10.25 18.71 21.25
N ALA A 13 -9.68 19.79 21.79
CA ALA A 13 -10.22 21.14 21.83
C ALA A 13 -9.25 22.15 21.20
N LEU A 14 -9.77 23.04 20.35
CA LEU A 14 -9.16 24.34 20.07
C LEU A 14 -9.65 25.31 21.15
N GLU A 15 -8.75 25.83 21.98
CA GLU A 15 -9.10 26.89 22.93
C GLU A 15 -9.40 28.17 22.16
N CYS A 16 -10.66 28.59 22.14
CA CYS A 16 -11.09 29.86 21.55
C CYS A 16 -11.74 30.72 22.64
N GLY A 17 -10.93 31.37 23.47
CA GLY A 17 -11.44 32.14 24.60
C GLY A 17 -11.93 31.24 25.74
N THR A 18 -13.20 31.34 26.14
CA THR A 18 -13.80 30.52 27.21
C THR A 18 -14.44 29.22 26.72
N ASP A 19 -14.48 29.00 25.41
CA ASP A 19 -15.18 27.87 24.79
C ASP A 19 -14.18 26.84 24.24
N GLU A 20 -14.40 25.57 24.57
CA GLU A 20 -13.72 24.42 23.96
C GLU A 20 -14.48 24.00 22.70
N ILE A 21 -13.87 24.13 21.53
CA ILE A 21 -14.44 23.62 20.27
C ILE A 21 -13.91 22.21 20.02
N GLU A 22 -14.80 21.22 19.97
CA GLU A 22 -14.45 19.85 19.58
C GLU A 22 -13.91 19.83 18.14
N VAL A 23 -12.66 19.41 17.99
CA VAL A 23 -11.97 19.38 16.69
C VAL A 23 -12.10 18.00 16.06
N ASP A 24 -13.28 17.71 15.54
CA ASP A 24 -13.55 16.44 14.85
C ASP A 24 -13.24 16.52 13.34
N PHE A 25 -13.39 15.39 12.64
CA PHE A 25 -13.16 15.33 11.20
C PHE A 25 -14.04 16.30 10.40
N ASN A 26 -15.31 16.49 10.78
CA ASN A 26 -16.20 17.39 10.04
C ASN A 26 -15.75 18.83 10.18
N PHE A 27 -15.35 19.24 11.38
CA PHE A 27 -14.74 20.54 11.62
C PHE A 27 -13.51 20.76 10.75
N ILE A 28 -12.60 19.77 10.69
CA ILE A 28 -11.38 19.86 9.85
C ILE A 28 -11.73 20.02 8.37
N VAL A 29 -12.70 19.23 7.89
CA VAL A 29 -13.16 19.30 6.51
C VAL A 29 -13.73 20.68 6.19
N GLU A 30 -14.67 21.17 6.99
CA GLU A 30 -15.37 22.43 6.74
C GLU A 30 -14.47 23.66 6.88
N LYS A 31 -13.58 23.66 7.88
CA LYS A 31 -12.76 24.85 8.20
C LYS A 31 -11.46 24.92 7.41
N TYR A 32 -10.89 23.79 7.02
CA TYR A 32 -9.57 23.75 6.39
C TYR A 32 -9.61 23.11 5.01
N LEU A 33 -10.12 21.88 4.88
CA LEU A 33 -9.98 21.13 3.63
C LEU A 33 -10.87 21.67 2.50
N GLU A 34 -12.12 22.01 2.77
CA GLU A 34 -13.02 22.55 1.74
C GLU A 34 -12.58 23.92 1.21
N PRO A 35 -12.19 24.90 2.05
CA PRO A 35 -11.65 26.16 1.57
C PRO A 35 -10.37 26.00 0.75
N LEU A 36 -9.44 25.13 1.20
CA LEU A 36 -8.22 24.85 0.45
C LEU A 36 -8.52 24.15 -0.88
N MET A 37 -9.49 23.21 -0.90
CA MET A 37 -9.92 22.55 -2.13
C MET A 37 -10.50 23.55 -3.13
N GLN A 38 -11.35 24.49 -2.67
CA GLN A 38 -12.00 25.49 -3.53
C GLN A 38 -11.01 26.52 -4.09
N SER A 39 -9.98 26.87 -3.31
CA SER A 39 -8.92 27.80 -3.74
C SER A 39 -7.81 27.12 -4.55
N GLY A 40 -7.85 25.79 -4.73
CA GLY A 40 -6.79 25.02 -5.39
C GLY A 40 -5.55 24.77 -4.49
N GLY A 41 -5.59 25.19 -3.23
CA GLY A 41 -4.50 25.04 -2.26
C GLY A 41 -4.26 23.61 -1.76
N LEU A 42 -5.00 22.61 -2.25
CA LEU A 42 -4.79 21.19 -1.94
C LEU A 42 -3.95 20.42 -2.99
N VAL A 43 -3.69 21.03 -4.15
CA VAL A 43 -2.98 20.33 -5.24
C VAL A 43 -1.57 19.96 -4.78
N ASN A 44 -1.20 18.68 -4.94
CA ASN A 44 0.08 18.11 -4.50
C ASN A 44 0.34 18.20 -2.98
N VAL A 45 -0.72 18.28 -2.17
CA VAL A 45 -0.58 18.30 -0.71
C VAL A 45 -0.63 16.88 -0.14
N PHE A 46 0.23 16.61 0.85
CA PHE A 46 0.25 15.39 1.64
C PHE A 46 -0.30 15.67 3.04
N ILE A 47 -1.41 15.01 3.40
CA ILE A 47 -2.15 15.23 4.64
C ILE A 47 -2.04 13.98 5.51
N VAL A 48 -1.64 14.15 6.77
CA VAL A 48 -1.48 13.05 7.73
C VAL A 48 -2.47 13.22 8.89
N PHE A 49 -3.19 12.15 9.22
CA PHE A 49 -4.03 12.05 10.40
C PHE A 49 -3.42 11.03 11.38
N ASP A 50 -2.95 11.50 12.54
CA ASP A 50 -2.29 10.69 13.57
C ASP A 50 -2.92 10.84 14.97
N SER A 51 -3.59 9.84 15.54
CA SER A 51 -4.09 8.63 14.90
C SER A 51 -5.53 8.85 14.41
N LEU A 52 -5.96 8.08 13.40
CA LEU A 52 -7.31 8.15 12.84
C LEU A 52 -8.41 8.13 13.90
N PHE A 53 -8.19 7.46 15.02
CA PHE A 53 -9.12 7.38 16.14
C PHE A 53 -9.51 8.77 16.69
N ASN A 54 -8.58 9.73 16.74
CA ASN A 54 -8.84 11.06 17.29
C ASN A 54 -9.76 11.90 16.40
N PHE A 55 -9.86 11.55 15.12
CA PHE A 55 -10.60 12.34 14.12
C PHE A 55 -11.91 11.67 13.72
N PHE A 56 -11.99 10.34 13.81
CA PHE A 56 -13.17 9.61 13.37
C PHE A 56 -14.35 9.82 14.32
N ASN A 57 -15.36 10.55 13.86
CA ASN A 57 -16.60 10.76 14.60
C ASN A 57 -17.53 9.54 14.46
N GLY A 58 -17.41 8.58 15.39
CA GLY A 58 -18.32 7.44 15.51
C GLY A 58 -17.66 6.12 15.93
N ASP A 59 -18.43 5.03 15.86
CA ASP A 59 -17.89 3.69 16.09
C ASP A 59 -17.17 3.20 14.83
N MET A 60 -15.85 3.00 14.93
CA MET A 60 -15.02 2.51 13.82
C MET A 60 -15.42 1.10 13.35
N ASN A 61 -16.19 0.35 14.13
CA ASN A 61 -16.75 -0.94 13.72
C ASN A 61 -18.04 -0.81 12.90
N ASP A 62 -18.66 0.36 12.87
CA ASP A 62 -19.83 0.64 12.04
C ASP A 62 -19.38 0.87 10.59
N ASN A 63 -19.52 -0.18 9.77
CA ASN A 63 -19.20 -0.16 8.36
C ASN A 63 -19.88 0.98 7.59
N LYS A 64 -21.09 1.42 7.98
CA LYS A 64 -21.80 2.51 7.30
C LYS A 64 -21.09 3.84 7.56
N LYS A 65 -20.76 4.14 8.82
CA LYS A 65 -20.03 5.36 9.19
C LYS A 65 -18.64 5.40 8.55
N VAL A 66 -17.93 4.28 8.55
CA VAL A 66 -16.63 4.16 7.89
C VAL A 66 -16.75 4.43 6.39
N ALA A 67 -17.77 3.90 5.73
CA ALA A 67 -18.00 4.14 4.30
C ALA A 67 -18.31 5.61 4.00
N GLU A 68 -19.11 6.28 4.83
CA GLU A 68 -19.42 7.71 4.71
C GLU A 68 -18.17 8.57 4.86
N PHE A 69 -17.37 8.32 5.91
CA PHE A 69 -16.08 8.97 6.13
C PHE A 69 -15.14 8.80 4.92
N MET A 70 -14.93 7.57 4.46
CA MET A 70 -14.03 7.29 3.33
C MET A 70 -14.52 7.89 2.01
N LYS A 71 -15.84 8.06 1.85
CA LYS A 71 -16.42 8.73 0.67
C LYS A 71 -16.05 10.21 0.63
N ILE A 72 -16.06 10.88 1.79
CA ILE A 72 -15.66 12.29 1.91
C ILE A 72 -14.16 12.41 1.58
N ILE A 73 -13.31 11.58 2.18
CA ILE A 73 -11.87 11.56 1.90
C ILE A 73 -11.56 11.37 0.41
N LYS A 74 -12.20 10.38 -0.23
CA LYS A 74 -11.99 10.14 -1.67
C LYS A 74 -12.41 11.32 -2.54
N LYS A 75 -13.52 11.97 -2.19
CA LYS A 75 -14.00 13.17 -2.89
C LYS A 75 -12.94 14.28 -2.80
N ILE A 76 -12.40 14.53 -1.60
CA ILE A 76 -11.39 15.58 -1.39
C ILE A 76 -10.08 15.21 -2.09
N SER A 77 -9.61 13.97 -1.94
CA SER A 77 -8.37 13.49 -2.59
C SER A 77 -8.42 13.64 -4.10
N HIS A 78 -9.51 13.21 -4.75
CA HIS A 78 -9.62 13.28 -6.21
C HIS A 78 -9.85 14.70 -6.73
N LYS A 79 -10.65 15.53 -6.03
CA LYS A 79 -10.95 16.89 -6.50
C LYS A 79 -9.87 17.90 -6.16
N GLY A 80 -9.22 17.72 -5.01
CA GLY A 80 -8.16 18.57 -4.52
C GLY A 80 -6.76 18.10 -4.94
N GLU A 81 -6.63 16.95 -5.62
CA GLU A 81 -5.35 16.34 -5.98
C GLU A 81 -4.40 16.19 -4.78
N ALA A 82 -4.98 15.76 -3.65
CA ALA A 82 -4.29 15.58 -2.38
C ALA A 82 -4.12 14.10 -2.01
N THR A 83 -3.02 13.79 -1.33
CA THR A 83 -2.73 12.44 -0.81
C THR A 83 -2.95 12.42 0.70
N PHE A 84 -3.63 11.37 1.19
CA PHE A 84 -3.95 11.20 2.60
C PHE A 84 -3.26 9.98 3.20
N LEU A 85 -2.64 10.16 4.36
CA LEU A 85 -2.11 9.09 5.21
C LEU A 85 -2.86 9.06 6.54
N PHE A 86 -3.37 7.88 6.88
CA PHE A 86 -3.99 7.63 8.18
C PHE A 86 -3.08 6.70 8.99
N ILE A 87 -2.63 7.17 10.15
CA ILE A 87 -1.97 6.31 11.14
C ILE A 87 -3.06 5.66 11.97
N HIS A 88 -3.05 4.34 12.04
CA HIS A 88 -4.15 3.59 12.65
C HIS A 88 -3.65 2.45 13.53
N HIS A 89 -4.30 2.27 14.67
CA HIS A 89 -3.92 1.25 15.64
C HIS A 89 -4.38 -0.14 15.19
N LYS A 90 -3.56 -1.15 15.52
CA LYS A 90 -3.96 -2.56 15.38
C LYS A 90 -5.11 -2.87 16.33
N GLY A 91 -6.05 -3.72 15.90
CA GLY A 91 -7.08 -4.25 16.78
C GLY A 91 -6.51 -5.10 17.92
N LYS A 92 -7.28 -5.27 19.00
CA LYS A 92 -6.86 -6.03 20.19
C LYS A 92 -6.61 -7.52 19.95
N SER A 93 -7.20 -8.11 18.90
CA SER A 93 -6.99 -9.52 18.55
C SER A 93 -5.74 -9.69 17.70
N ALA A 94 -4.97 -10.76 17.95
CA ALA A 94 -3.81 -11.11 17.15
C ALA A 94 -4.16 -11.32 15.66
N GLU A 95 -5.37 -11.80 15.38
CA GLU A 95 -5.91 -12.07 14.04
C GLU A 95 -6.39 -10.81 13.30
N ASN A 96 -6.72 -9.73 14.04
CA ASN A 96 -7.22 -8.51 13.43
C ASN A 96 -6.04 -7.63 12.99
N GLU A 97 -5.87 -7.49 11.68
CA GLU A 97 -4.75 -6.74 11.09
C GLU A 97 -4.85 -5.22 11.35
N PHE A 98 -6.05 -4.69 11.63
CA PHE A 98 -6.33 -3.30 12.00
C PHE A 98 -7.59 -3.21 12.87
N MET A 99 -7.81 -2.07 13.53
CA MET A 99 -9.03 -1.81 14.32
C MET A 99 -10.18 -1.31 13.41
N GLY A 100 -11.42 -1.75 13.62
CA GLY A 100 -12.58 -1.23 12.87
C GLY A 100 -13.03 -2.09 11.67
N GLY A 101 -14.03 -1.58 10.95
CA GLY A 101 -14.76 -2.32 9.93
C GLY A 101 -13.96 -2.59 8.65
N VAL A 102 -14.32 -3.68 7.95
CA VAL A 102 -13.71 -4.14 6.68
C VAL A 102 -13.71 -3.04 5.60
N ASN A 103 -14.60 -2.06 5.71
CA ASN A 103 -14.67 -0.94 4.78
C ASN A 103 -13.43 -0.04 4.76
N PHE A 104 -12.63 0.04 5.84
CA PHE A 104 -11.34 0.72 5.79
C PHE A 104 -10.42 0.04 4.77
N LEU A 105 -10.23 -1.28 4.89
CA LEU A 105 -9.42 -2.07 3.97
C LEU A 105 -9.92 -1.95 2.53
N ASN A 106 -11.24 -1.99 2.30
CA ASN A 106 -11.78 -1.92 0.95
C ASN A 106 -11.62 -0.53 0.31
N ALA A 107 -11.76 0.52 1.12
CA ALA A 107 -11.77 1.88 0.64
C ALA A 107 -10.37 2.45 0.39
N THR A 108 -9.34 2.08 1.19
CA THR A 108 -7.97 2.57 0.97
C THR A 108 -7.38 2.03 -0.34
N ASP A 109 -6.48 2.78 -0.96
CA ASP A 109 -5.78 2.29 -2.15
C ASP A 109 -4.58 1.44 -1.77
N ASN A 110 -3.84 1.89 -0.77
CA ASN A 110 -2.67 1.21 -0.24
C ASN A 110 -2.82 1.02 1.28
N LEU A 111 -2.32 -0.10 1.79
CA LEU A 111 -2.31 -0.42 3.21
C LEU A 111 -0.95 -1.01 3.56
N PHE A 112 -0.32 -0.40 4.57
CA PHE A 112 0.93 -0.88 5.13
C PHE A 112 0.72 -1.27 6.58
N LYS A 113 1.43 -2.31 7.00
CA LYS A 113 1.50 -2.75 8.39
C LYS A 113 2.91 -2.51 8.90
N ILE A 114 3.02 -1.72 9.94
CA ILE A 114 4.27 -1.52 10.68
C ILE A 114 4.37 -2.58 11.77
N GLN A 115 5.54 -3.21 11.91
CA GLN A 115 5.82 -4.14 12.99
C GLN A 115 7.25 -3.93 13.49
N THR A 116 7.41 -3.74 14.79
CA THR A 116 8.74 -3.78 15.42
C THR A 116 9.27 -5.21 15.32
N SER A 117 10.44 -5.35 14.71
CA SER A 117 11.14 -6.63 14.59
C SER A 117 12.12 -6.82 15.74
N ASN A 118 12.83 -5.75 16.13
CA ASN A 118 13.76 -5.73 17.25
C ASN A 118 13.89 -4.31 17.82
N ASN A 119 14.26 -4.22 19.09
CA ASN A 119 14.61 -2.98 19.77
C ASN A 119 15.66 -3.31 20.85
N ASP A 120 16.91 -2.95 20.60
CA ASP A 120 18.02 -3.20 21.53
C ASP A 120 18.35 -1.99 22.42
N GLY A 121 17.56 -0.90 22.30
CA GLY A 121 17.73 0.34 23.07
C GLY A 121 18.58 1.41 22.36
N GLU A 122 19.35 1.04 21.34
CA GLU A 122 20.11 1.97 20.51
C GLU A 122 19.56 2.03 19.09
N ILE A 123 19.12 0.88 18.55
CA ILE A 123 18.53 0.75 17.22
C ILE A 123 17.13 0.13 17.35
N LEU A 124 16.15 0.80 16.75
CA LEU A 124 14.81 0.28 16.57
C LEU A 124 14.68 -0.26 15.15
N ASN A 125 14.55 -1.59 15.02
CA ASN A 125 14.33 -2.26 13.75
C ASN A 125 12.83 -2.43 13.50
N ILE A 126 12.35 -1.90 12.39
CA ILE A 126 10.95 -1.90 11.98
C ILE A 126 10.82 -2.59 10.63
N GLU A 127 9.77 -3.39 10.47
CA GLU A 127 9.34 -3.89 9.18
C GLU A 127 8.06 -3.17 8.73
N LEU A 128 8.11 -2.58 7.54
CA LEU A 128 6.95 -2.07 6.82
C LEU A 128 6.49 -3.12 5.82
N ASN A 129 5.39 -3.78 6.13
CA ASN A 129 4.81 -4.84 5.31
C ASN A 129 3.68 -4.29 4.44
N THR A 130 3.74 -4.50 3.12
CA THR A 130 2.64 -4.08 2.24
C THR A 130 1.50 -5.10 2.29
N LYS A 131 0.31 -4.68 2.75
CA LYS A 131 -0.90 -5.51 2.84
C LYS A 131 -1.84 -5.31 1.67
N LYS A 132 -1.88 -4.10 1.12
CA LYS A 132 -2.64 -3.76 -0.08
C LYS A 132 -1.85 -2.74 -0.88
N ALA A 133 -1.77 -2.95 -2.18
CA ALA A 133 -1.26 -1.95 -3.12
C ALA A 133 -2.09 -2.00 -4.39
N ARG A 134 -2.57 -0.85 -4.86
CA ARG A 134 -3.27 -0.72 -6.14
C ARG A 134 -2.40 -0.11 -7.24
N ASN A 135 -1.45 0.73 -6.84
CA ASN A 135 -0.75 1.64 -7.77
C ASN A 135 0.75 1.34 -7.87
N PHE A 136 1.25 0.40 -7.09
CA PHE A 136 2.66 0.01 -7.06
C PHE A 136 2.78 -1.43 -6.59
N LEU A 137 4.02 -1.90 -6.52
CA LEU A 137 4.30 -3.28 -6.17
C LEU A 137 4.55 -3.52 -4.71
N PRO A 138 3.86 -4.52 -4.12
CA PRO A 138 4.07 -4.82 -2.73
C PRO A 138 5.50 -5.33 -2.56
N TYR A 139 6.32 -4.51 -1.91
CA TYR A 139 7.57 -4.91 -1.31
C TYR A 139 7.50 -4.58 0.17
N ASN A 140 8.18 -5.38 0.97
CA ASN A 140 8.37 -5.08 2.37
C ASN A 140 9.63 -4.22 2.48
N LEU A 141 9.64 -3.30 3.44
CA LEU A 141 10.82 -2.51 3.79
C LEU A 141 11.28 -2.89 5.18
N LYS A 142 12.59 -2.90 5.37
CA LYS A 142 13.24 -2.87 6.67
C LYS A 142 13.64 -1.43 6.93
N VAL A 143 13.31 -0.92 8.10
CA VAL A 143 13.61 0.44 8.53
C VAL A 143 14.35 0.33 9.86
N ASP A 144 15.60 0.75 9.87
CA ASP A 144 16.40 0.85 11.08
C ASP A 144 16.44 2.31 11.51
N ILE A 145 16.07 2.57 12.76
CA ILE A 145 16.09 3.90 13.36
C ILE A 145 17.15 3.91 14.45
N ASP A 146 18.17 4.75 14.29
CA ASP A 146 19.10 5.05 15.38
C ASP A 146 18.35 5.91 16.40
N LEU A 147 18.17 5.43 17.63
CA LEU A 147 17.40 6.12 18.67
C LEU A 147 18.16 7.30 19.29
N ASN A 148 19.48 7.39 19.08
CA ASN A 148 20.30 8.49 19.57
C ASN A 148 20.33 9.65 18.58
N THR A 149 20.44 9.35 17.27
CA THR A 149 20.52 10.37 16.22
C THR A 149 19.19 10.64 15.50
N LEU A 150 18.24 9.70 15.61
CA LEU A 150 17.00 9.64 14.82
C LEU A 150 17.24 9.46 13.31
N ASP A 151 18.43 9.02 12.91
CA ASP A 151 18.71 8.69 11.52
C ASP A 151 17.95 7.44 11.09
N LEU A 152 17.47 7.49 9.85
CA LEU A 152 16.65 6.44 9.24
C LEU A 152 17.45 5.74 8.15
N LYS A 153 17.60 4.42 8.27
CA LYS A 153 18.11 3.57 7.21
C LYS A 153 16.97 2.70 6.67
N ILE A 154 16.65 2.88 5.39
CA ILE A 154 15.54 2.17 4.73
C ILE A 154 16.12 1.23 3.69
N GLU A 155 15.83 -0.06 3.83
CA GLU A 155 16.24 -1.10 2.89
C GLU A 155 15.02 -1.89 2.43
N ARG A 156 15.11 -2.50 1.25
CA ARG A 156 14.10 -3.49 0.85
C ARG A 156 14.26 -4.72 1.75
N ALA A 157 13.19 -5.13 2.42
CA ALA A 157 13.18 -6.39 3.14
C ALA A 157 13.12 -7.51 2.09
N ILE A 158 14.30 -8.02 1.75
CA ILE A 158 14.46 -9.17 0.88
C ILE A 158 14.19 -10.40 1.74
N ASN A 159 13.01 -11.00 1.59
CA ASN A 159 12.88 -12.40 1.95
C ASN A 159 13.57 -13.18 0.82
N GLU A 160 14.83 -13.57 1.03
CA GLU A 160 15.70 -14.20 0.01
C GLU A 160 14.98 -15.39 -0.66
N ASN A 161 14.23 -16.17 0.10
CA ASN A 161 13.48 -17.33 -0.40
C ASN A 161 12.35 -16.95 -1.38
N ASP A 162 11.66 -15.85 -1.11
CA ASP A 162 10.49 -15.41 -1.90
C ASP A 162 10.87 -14.65 -3.16
N THR A 163 11.94 -13.86 -3.08
CA THR A 163 12.46 -13.07 -4.21
C THR A 163 13.18 -13.97 -5.21
N ASN A 164 13.91 -14.98 -4.72
CA ASN A 164 14.48 -16.02 -5.58
C ASN A 164 13.40 -16.79 -6.34
N PHE A 165 12.26 -17.10 -5.70
CA PHE A 165 11.19 -17.83 -6.36
C PHE A 165 10.58 -17.09 -7.55
N LEU A 166 10.17 -15.83 -7.38
CA LEU A 166 9.56 -15.05 -8.46
C LEU A 166 10.56 -14.61 -9.54
N THR A 167 11.81 -14.33 -9.15
CA THR A 167 12.87 -13.97 -10.10
C THR A 167 13.28 -15.18 -10.93
N LYS A 168 13.47 -16.36 -10.31
CA LYS A 168 13.70 -17.62 -11.04
C LYS A 168 12.52 -17.94 -11.97
N ALA A 169 11.28 -17.70 -11.53
CA ALA A 169 10.11 -17.87 -12.38
C ALA A 169 10.14 -16.94 -13.60
N LYS A 170 10.48 -15.65 -13.40
CA LYS A 170 10.66 -14.67 -14.48
C LYS A 170 11.68 -15.15 -15.50
N GLU A 171 12.88 -15.53 -15.07
CA GLU A 171 13.95 -16.00 -15.95
C GLU A 171 13.53 -17.22 -16.78
N ILE A 172 12.86 -18.20 -16.16
CA ILE A 172 12.33 -19.38 -16.85
C ILE A 172 11.30 -18.97 -17.92
N ILE A 173 10.40 -18.06 -17.59
CA ILE A 173 9.36 -17.58 -18.50
C ILE A 173 9.98 -16.78 -19.65
N GLU A 174 10.96 -15.92 -19.39
CA GLU A 174 11.68 -15.16 -20.42
C GLU A 174 12.41 -16.09 -21.41
N GLN A 175 13.01 -17.18 -20.91
CA GLN A 175 13.69 -18.17 -21.75
C GLN A 175 12.72 -19.04 -22.56
N LYS A 176 11.57 -19.41 -22.01
CA LYS A 176 10.61 -20.31 -22.66
C LYS A 176 9.49 -19.60 -23.43
N GLY A 177 9.28 -18.32 -23.18
CA GLY A 177 8.10 -17.60 -23.63
C GLY A 177 6.86 -18.06 -22.87
N GLU A 178 5.89 -18.65 -23.57
CA GLU A 178 4.66 -19.13 -22.94
C GLU A 178 4.86 -20.49 -22.26
N ILE A 179 4.51 -20.58 -20.97
CA ILE A 179 4.64 -21.81 -20.17
C ILE A 179 3.38 -22.11 -19.34
N LEU A 180 2.98 -23.38 -19.25
CA LEU A 180 1.84 -23.81 -18.45
C LEU A 180 2.16 -23.77 -16.95
N GLN A 181 1.19 -23.41 -16.09
CA GLN A 181 1.38 -23.36 -14.62
C GLN A 181 2.04 -24.61 -14.04
N GLY A 182 1.59 -25.80 -14.44
CA GLY A 182 2.11 -27.06 -13.91
C GLY A 182 3.57 -27.30 -14.31
N GLU A 183 3.97 -26.88 -15.50
CA GLU A 183 5.35 -27.01 -15.99
C GLU A 183 6.27 -25.98 -15.32
N LEU A 184 5.78 -24.76 -15.13
CA LEU A 184 6.52 -23.72 -14.40
C LEU A 184 6.79 -24.14 -12.95
N LEU A 185 5.81 -24.73 -12.27
CA LEU A 185 5.98 -25.24 -10.91
C LEU A 185 7.02 -26.36 -10.86
N GLU A 186 7.04 -27.27 -11.83
CA GLU A 186 8.07 -28.32 -11.91
C GLU A 186 9.48 -27.74 -12.07
N LEU A 187 9.65 -26.73 -12.94
CA LEU A 187 10.94 -26.06 -13.13
C LEU A 187 11.39 -25.23 -11.92
N LEU A 188 10.43 -24.86 -11.07
CA LEU A 188 10.67 -24.21 -9.77
C LEU A 188 10.82 -25.23 -8.62
N GLU A 189 10.90 -26.52 -8.94
CA GLU A 189 11.05 -27.62 -7.97
C GLU A 189 9.90 -27.67 -6.95
N LYS A 190 8.68 -27.36 -7.41
CA LYS A 190 7.42 -27.42 -6.64
C LYS A 190 6.45 -28.44 -7.20
N SER A 191 5.53 -28.90 -6.36
CA SER A 191 4.41 -29.73 -6.80
C SER A 191 3.45 -28.92 -7.68
N LYS A 192 2.88 -29.56 -8.72
CA LYS A 192 1.84 -28.96 -9.59
C LYS A 192 0.60 -28.47 -8.84
N THR A 193 0.38 -28.98 -7.63
CA THR A 193 -0.77 -28.68 -6.77
C THR A 193 -0.40 -27.83 -5.55
N ASP A 194 0.84 -27.33 -5.47
CA ASP A 194 1.30 -26.48 -4.36
C ASP A 194 0.52 -25.15 -4.36
N THR A 195 -0.48 -25.06 -3.49
CA THR A 195 -1.38 -23.91 -3.41
C THR A 195 -0.65 -22.64 -2.97
N HIS A 196 0.42 -22.78 -2.17
CA HIS A 196 1.20 -21.63 -1.72
C HIS A 196 2.04 -21.07 -2.87
N ALA A 197 2.75 -21.94 -3.59
CA ALA A 197 3.52 -21.55 -4.78
C ALA A 197 2.63 -20.95 -5.88
N ILE A 198 1.43 -21.50 -6.09
CA ILE A 198 0.45 -20.95 -7.05
C ILE A 198 0.03 -19.54 -6.65
N LYS A 199 -0.36 -19.31 -5.39
CA LYS A 199 -0.72 -17.97 -4.91
C LYS A 199 0.46 -16.99 -5.02
N LYS A 200 1.68 -17.47 -4.78
CA LYS A 200 2.89 -16.66 -4.94
C LYS A 200 3.10 -16.28 -6.41
N LEU A 201 3.02 -17.22 -7.35
CA LEU A 201 3.07 -16.92 -8.78
C LEU A 201 1.99 -15.92 -9.21
N GLU A 202 0.75 -16.06 -8.71
CA GLU A 202 -0.33 -15.12 -8.97
C GLU A 202 -0.01 -13.70 -8.50
N SER A 203 0.69 -13.54 -7.37
CA SER A 203 1.15 -12.23 -6.87
C SER A 203 2.21 -11.57 -7.77
N GLY A 204 2.89 -12.33 -8.63
CA GLY A 204 3.87 -11.83 -9.60
C GLY A 204 3.26 -11.33 -10.92
N LYS A 205 1.94 -11.49 -11.12
CA LYS A 205 1.24 -11.09 -12.34
C LYS A 205 1.33 -9.58 -12.55
N GLY A 206 1.64 -9.19 -13.79
CA GLY A 206 1.79 -7.80 -14.23
C GLY A 206 3.21 -7.25 -14.01
N LEU A 207 4.08 -8.01 -13.35
CA LEU A 207 5.36 -7.50 -12.82
C LEU A 207 6.58 -8.27 -13.20
N TYR A 208 6.47 -9.57 -13.08
CA TYR A 208 7.48 -10.49 -13.54
C TYR A 208 7.03 -11.11 -14.87
N PHE A 209 5.72 -11.26 -15.05
CA PHE A 209 5.09 -11.94 -16.18
C PHE A 209 3.59 -11.62 -16.23
N ASN A 210 2.93 -11.96 -17.33
CA ASN A 210 1.47 -11.97 -17.43
C ASN A 210 0.92 -13.39 -17.28
N ILE A 211 -0.35 -13.48 -16.89
CA ILE A 211 -1.10 -14.75 -16.80
C ILE A 211 -2.27 -14.71 -17.77
N ILE A 212 -2.33 -15.70 -18.65
CA ILE A 212 -3.39 -15.90 -19.64
C ILE A 212 -4.15 -17.17 -19.29
N GLU A 213 -5.48 -17.09 -19.31
CA GLU A 213 -6.36 -18.25 -19.15
C GLU A 213 -6.86 -18.72 -20.51
N LYS A 214 -6.61 -19.98 -20.85
CA LYS A 214 -7.07 -20.61 -22.09
C LYS A 214 -8.10 -21.68 -21.77
N SER A 215 -9.29 -21.55 -22.35
CA SER A 215 -10.39 -22.52 -22.21
C SER A 215 -10.00 -23.88 -22.77
N ARG A 216 -10.43 -24.96 -22.12
CA ARG A 216 -10.28 -26.32 -22.66
C ARG A 216 -11.38 -26.60 -23.69
N ALA A 217 -11.01 -27.25 -24.80
CA ALA A 217 -11.96 -27.70 -25.81
C ALA A 217 -13.06 -28.64 -25.27
N THR A 218 -12.79 -29.31 -24.14
CA THR A 218 -13.68 -30.30 -23.51
C THR A 218 -14.48 -29.77 -22.30
N GLY A 219 -14.58 -28.44 -22.11
CA GLY A 219 -15.47 -27.85 -21.10
C GLY A 219 -14.98 -27.91 -19.64
N GLY A 220 -13.69 -28.16 -19.41
CA GLY A 220 -13.08 -28.13 -18.08
C GLY A 220 -12.58 -26.73 -17.65
N LYS A 221 -12.08 -26.62 -16.41
CA LYS A 221 -11.43 -25.39 -15.89
C LYS A 221 -10.35 -24.90 -16.87
N ALA A 222 -10.34 -23.59 -17.10
CA ALA A 222 -9.34 -22.94 -17.95
C ALA A 222 -7.92 -23.22 -17.43
N LEU A 223 -6.99 -23.41 -18.36
CA LEU A 223 -5.58 -23.61 -18.07
C LEU A 223 -4.89 -22.25 -17.96
N LYS A 224 -4.07 -22.08 -16.92
CA LYS A 224 -3.27 -20.88 -16.70
C LYS A 224 -1.90 -21.01 -17.37
N TYR A 225 -1.59 -20.06 -18.23
CA TYR A 225 -0.30 -19.90 -18.89
C TYR A 225 0.36 -18.63 -18.41
N TYR A 226 1.66 -18.71 -18.18
CA TYR A 226 2.53 -17.61 -17.80
C TYR A 226 3.32 -17.19 -19.03
N VAL A 227 3.35 -15.89 -19.31
CA VAL A 227 4.04 -15.33 -20.48
C VAL A 227 4.93 -14.17 -20.06
N PRO A 228 6.02 -13.88 -20.79
CA PRO A 228 6.86 -12.74 -20.49
C PRO A 228 6.02 -11.47 -20.50
N LEU A 229 6.42 -10.49 -19.69
CA LEU A 229 5.99 -9.14 -19.96
C LEU A 229 6.51 -8.80 -21.37
N LYS A 230 5.61 -8.54 -22.32
CA LYS A 230 6.01 -7.78 -23.51
C LYS A 230 6.65 -6.51 -22.98
N GLU A 231 7.77 -6.07 -23.55
CA GLU A 231 8.39 -4.78 -23.24
C GLU A 231 7.28 -3.71 -23.22
N ASN A 232 6.77 -3.44 -22.02
CA ASN A 232 5.76 -2.43 -21.82
C ASN A 232 6.57 -1.16 -21.72
N LYS A 233 6.87 -0.59 -22.88
CA LYS A 233 7.07 0.85 -23.02
C LYS A 233 5.86 1.50 -22.41
N THR A 234 5.92 1.80 -21.12
CA THR A 234 4.84 2.48 -20.43
C THR A 234 5.02 3.93 -20.81
N ILE A 235 4.23 4.39 -21.78
CA ILE A 235 4.20 5.79 -22.19
C ILE A 235 3.27 6.50 -21.21
N ILE A 236 3.84 7.25 -20.27
CA ILE A 236 3.10 8.17 -19.40
C ILE A 236 3.41 9.58 -19.92
N ASN A 237 2.39 10.33 -20.35
CA ASN A 237 2.53 11.69 -20.88
C ASN A 237 3.57 11.85 -22.02
N GLY A 238 3.71 10.84 -22.88
CA GLY A 238 4.66 10.89 -24.01
C GLY A 238 6.10 10.55 -23.64
N ILE A 239 6.37 10.19 -22.39
CA ILE A 239 7.69 9.75 -21.93
C ILE A 239 7.70 8.23 -21.84
N GLU A 240 8.66 7.62 -22.54
CA GLU A 240 8.89 6.18 -22.52
C GLU A 240 9.67 5.81 -21.26
N ILE A 241 9.03 5.09 -20.33
CA ILE A 241 9.68 4.66 -19.08
C ILE A 241 10.01 3.16 -19.19
N ASN A 242 11.31 2.86 -19.13
CA ASN A 242 11.80 1.49 -18.92
C ASN A 242 11.72 1.16 -17.42
N VAL A 243 11.13 0.00 -17.09
CA VAL A 243 10.92 -0.44 -15.70
C VAL A 243 12.24 -0.62 -14.93
N GLU A 244 13.37 -0.79 -15.63
CA GLU A 244 14.69 -0.84 -15.01
C GLU A 244 15.21 0.53 -14.53
N GLN A 245 14.64 1.65 -15.02
CA GLN A 245 15.08 3.01 -14.65
C GLN A 245 14.37 3.60 -13.43
N THR A 246 13.41 2.90 -12.81
CA THR A 246 12.75 3.37 -11.58
C THR A 246 13.38 2.85 -10.30
N LEU A 247 14.49 2.12 -10.38
CA LEU A 247 15.32 1.76 -9.24
C LEU A 247 16.57 2.65 -9.23
N PHE A 248 16.46 3.76 -8.49
CA PHE A 248 17.58 4.58 -8.02
C PHE A 248 18.47 5.18 -9.13
N SER A 249 18.18 6.42 -9.51
CA SER A 249 19.26 7.36 -9.83
C SER A 249 19.42 8.30 -8.65
N GLU A 250 20.67 8.43 -8.23
CA GLU A 250 21.22 9.17 -7.06
C GLU A 250 20.53 10.50 -6.69
#